data_AF-A0A1M6NWM4-F1
#
_entry.id   AF-A0A1M6NWM4-F1
#
_cell.length_a   1.000
_cell.length_b   1.000
_cell.length_c   1.000
_cell.angle_alpha   90.00
_cell.angle_beta   90.00
_cell.angle_gamma   90.00
#
_symmetry.space_group_name_H-M   'P 1'
#
loop_
_entity.id
_entity.type
_entity.pdbx_description
1 polymer ?
#
loop_
_entity_poly.entity_id
_entity_poly.type
_entity_poly.pdbx_seq_one_letter_code
_entity_poly.pdbx_strand_id
1 'polypeptide(L)'
;MRKRKSPIAKSLLNNSVSAMISTIELHNKPEIKYRYETVVILLLNSWELALKSYLYKNHKKDVRIFEKDGRTKPFENCLNITGLKLGKDFNPIKENLDVLYNYRNQVAHFYLDEINPILFSLVSKSIIFYSKFINDNFGIDLTETSDLILLPIGFKRPISPIDYISNTSVNKNTSKEVKDFLKTIIVATENLHNQDIDEAIFVEFKMNLTNVSRIKNADLIAGIDNSSKATLTINTKPINKIKIGSDGQPLFLTNDKSTANALLVHEELQDNIFEEINNILDANRILGKNSNKFLLGTSVYYRIYSERDYVNYTISDFEMLAKYGAIDTYSPFIFWLTKLPALKIAEIFTQLIENPKHPNISSIIKLSFIFQNRIPDILKEYFDNKYKDFKQKPQFCYTFNDIYNSKQKNPFLKAFKIAFSKKFFQNKTFKEWKSDEVILHKNLSDLCLKTFIENRNENKEIRDLDFILYSDKFTNIEEIAEELEKKLL
;
A
#
# COMPACT_ATOMS: atom_id res chain seq x y z
N MET A 1 36.63 -26.16 34.52
CA MET A 1 36.52 -27.06 33.35
C MET A 1 36.97 -26.35 32.09
N ARG A 2 37.84 -26.94 31.24
CA ARG A 2 38.08 -26.41 29.89
C ARG A 2 36.82 -26.64 29.05
N LYS A 3 36.17 -25.57 28.55
CA LYS A 3 35.00 -25.71 27.65
C LYS A 3 35.40 -26.58 26.45
N ARG A 4 34.73 -27.72 26.27
CA ARG A 4 34.98 -28.66 25.17
C ARG A 4 34.69 -27.91 23.86
N LYS A 5 35.70 -27.71 23.00
CA LYS A 5 35.54 -26.96 21.75
C LYS A 5 34.42 -27.61 20.92
N SER A 6 33.54 -26.77 20.36
CA SER A 6 32.53 -27.20 19.38
C SER A 6 33.19 -28.02 18.26
N PRO A 7 32.54 -29.06 17.72
CA PRO A 7 33.00 -29.75 16.53
C PRO A 7 33.28 -28.75 15.40
N ILE A 8 34.41 -28.90 14.70
CA ILE A 8 34.86 -27.92 13.69
C ILE A 8 33.80 -27.70 12.61
N ALA A 9 33.10 -28.76 12.16
CA ALA A 9 31.95 -28.65 11.26
C ALA A 9 30.84 -27.75 11.84
N LYS A 10 30.43 -27.94 13.11
CA LYS A 10 29.40 -27.09 13.74
C LYS A 10 29.85 -25.63 13.86
N SER A 11 31.13 -25.37 14.11
CA SER A 11 31.65 -23.99 14.12
C SER A 11 31.68 -23.35 12.72
N LEU A 12 32.05 -24.11 11.68
CA LEU A 12 31.95 -23.64 10.28
C LEU A 12 30.49 -23.38 9.88
N LEU A 13 29.58 -24.27 10.27
CA LEU A 13 28.13 -24.15 10.03
C LEU A 13 27.54 -22.91 10.69
N ASN A 14 27.81 -22.68 11.98
CA ASN A 14 27.34 -21.49 12.69
C ASN A 14 27.83 -20.21 12.01
N ASN A 15 29.12 -20.15 11.63
CA ASN A 15 29.69 -18.99 10.94
C ASN A 15 29.07 -18.80 9.54
N SER A 16 28.76 -19.88 8.83
CA SER A 16 28.05 -19.87 7.55
C SER A 16 26.66 -19.26 7.69
N VAL A 17 25.87 -19.73 8.67
CA VAL A 17 24.52 -19.22 8.93
C VAL A 17 24.56 -17.74 9.32
N SER A 18 25.47 -17.33 10.21
CA SER A 18 25.65 -15.90 10.53
C SER A 18 26.02 -15.06 9.31
N ALA A 19 26.89 -15.55 8.42
CA ALA A 19 27.22 -14.86 7.17
C ALA A 19 26.02 -14.76 6.21
N MET A 20 25.15 -15.78 6.16
CA MET A 20 23.92 -15.71 5.36
C MET A 20 22.91 -14.71 5.93
N ILE A 21 22.75 -14.67 7.26
CA ILE A 21 21.90 -13.67 7.92
C ILE A 21 22.39 -12.25 7.59
N SER A 22 23.70 -11.99 7.74
CA SER A 22 24.28 -10.68 7.36
C SER A 22 24.13 -10.35 5.86
N THR A 23 24.11 -11.36 4.99
CA THR A 23 23.81 -11.19 3.55
C THR A 23 22.38 -10.67 3.35
N ILE A 24 21.40 -11.28 4.03
CA ILE A 24 19.98 -10.92 3.97
C ILE A 24 19.74 -9.53 4.58
N GLU A 25 20.31 -9.25 5.75
CA GLU A 25 20.24 -7.94 6.41
C GLU A 25 20.80 -6.82 5.52
N LEU A 26 22.00 -7.02 4.96
CA LEU A 26 22.67 -6.02 4.13
C LEU A 26 21.93 -5.79 2.81
N HIS A 27 21.37 -6.84 2.22
CA HIS A 27 20.52 -6.71 1.04
C HIS A 27 19.30 -5.81 1.31
N ASN A 28 18.64 -5.98 2.46
CA ASN A 28 17.43 -5.25 2.83
C ASN A 28 17.69 -3.83 3.38
N LYS A 29 18.93 -3.40 3.62
CA LYS A 29 19.21 -2.02 4.04
C LYS A 29 18.84 -1.02 2.93
N PRO A 30 18.10 0.07 3.26
CA PRO A 30 17.41 0.89 2.26
C PRO A 30 18.34 1.60 1.26
N GLU A 31 19.51 2.07 1.69
CA GLU A 31 20.45 2.82 0.86
C GLU A 31 21.89 2.26 1.00
N ILE A 32 22.31 1.44 0.04
CA ILE A 32 23.68 0.97 -0.12
C ILE A 32 24.03 1.04 -1.61
N LYS A 33 25.12 1.74 -1.96
CA LYS A 33 25.56 1.92 -3.36
C LYS A 33 26.36 0.74 -3.93
N TYR A 34 26.99 -0.06 -3.07
CA TYR A 34 27.79 -1.24 -3.41
C TYR A 34 27.10 -2.51 -2.86
N ARG A 35 25.78 -2.60 -3.08
CA ARG A 35 24.91 -3.57 -2.40
C ARG A 35 25.19 -4.98 -2.91
N TYR A 36 25.03 -5.22 -4.21
CA TYR A 36 25.06 -6.58 -4.74
C TYR A 36 26.46 -7.18 -4.73
N GLU A 37 27.49 -6.35 -4.91
CA GLU A 37 28.88 -6.73 -4.79
C GLU A 37 29.19 -7.22 -3.37
N THR A 38 28.76 -6.46 -2.34
CA THR A 38 28.92 -6.85 -0.93
C THR A 38 28.09 -8.09 -0.58
N VAL A 39 26.82 -8.12 -1.02
CA VAL A 39 25.89 -9.25 -0.82
C VAL A 39 26.46 -10.53 -1.43
N VAL A 40 26.94 -10.50 -2.67
CA VAL A 40 27.47 -11.71 -3.33
C VAL A 40 28.77 -12.17 -2.69
N ILE A 41 29.64 -11.27 -2.23
CA ILE A 41 30.85 -11.64 -1.45
C ILE A 41 30.48 -12.37 -0.16
N LEU A 42 29.51 -11.86 0.61
CA LEU A 42 29.06 -12.48 1.87
C LEU A 42 28.33 -13.81 1.62
N LEU A 43 27.53 -13.88 0.56
CA LEU A 43 26.80 -15.07 0.13
C LEU A 43 27.74 -16.21 -0.29
N LEU A 44 28.74 -15.92 -1.13
CA LEU A 44 29.73 -16.91 -1.55
C LEU A 44 30.58 -17.39 -0.37
N ASN A 45 30.96 -16.50 0.55
CA ASN A 45 31.63 -16.88 1.79
C ASN A 45 30.74 -17.76 2.70
N SER A 46 29.44 -17.46 2.80
CA SER A 46 28.49 -18.32 3.51
C SER A 46 28.47 -19.73 2.91
N TRP A 47 28.27 -19.83 1.60
CA TRP A 47 28.28 -21.12 0.90
C TRP A 47 29.62 -21.85 1.03
N GLU A 48 30.75 -21.15 0.93
CA GLU A 48 32.08 -21.75 1.14
C GLU A 48 32.20 -22.41 2.53
N LEU A 49 31.70 -21.74 3.58
CA LEU A 49 31.68 -22.28 4.93
C LEU A 49 30.69 -23.46 5.11
N ALA A 50 29.53 -23.43 4.46
CA ALA A 50 28.57 -24.54 4.46
C ALA A 50 29.12 -25.79 3.76
N LEU A 51 29.68 -25.63 2.56
CA LEU A 51 30.31 -26.72 1.79
C LEU A 51 31.49 -27.31 2.57
N LYS A 52 32.32 -26.47 3.19
CA LYS A 52 33.40 -26.94 4.08
C LYS A 52 32.86 -27.70 5.30
N SER A 53 31.77 -27.23 5.91
CA SER A 53 31.12 -27.96 7.01
C SER A 53 30.62 -29.34 6.57
N TYR A 54 29.93 -29.41 5.43
CA TYR A 54 29.41 -30.66 4.84
C TYR A 54 30.53 -31.66 4.56
N LEU A 55 31.56 -31.24 3.84
CA LEU A 55 32.72 -32.08 3.52
C LEU A 55 33.47 -32.53 4.79
N TYR A 56 33.54 -31.69 5.84
CA TYR A 56 34.15 -32.07 7.12
C TYR A 56 33.28 -33.02 7.95
N LYS A 57 31.95 -32.95 7.82
CA LYS A 57 30.99 -33.81 8.52
C LYS A 57 30.98 -35.21 7.89
N ASN A 58 30.87 -35.26 6.55
CA ASN A 58 30.53 -36.50 5.83
C ASN A 58 31.73 -37.14 5.10
N HIS A 59 32.73 -36.36 4.66
CA HIS A 59 33.82 -36.83 3.79
C HIS A 59 35.23 -36.53 4.32
N LYS A 60 35.39 -36.32 5.63
CA LYS A 60 36.67 -35.96 6.28
C LYS A 60 37.84 -36.93 6.00
N LYS A 61 37.55 -38.20 5.71
CA LYS A 61 38.56 -39.21 5.36
C LYS A 61 39.09 -39.02 3.93
N ASP A 62 38.20 -38.62 3.02
CA ASP A 62 38.48 -38.48 1.58
C ASP A 62 39.00 -37.07 1.24
N VAL A 63 38.51 -36.04 1.93
CA VAL A 63 38.71 -34.63 1.60
C VAL A 63 39.38 -33.88 2.76
N ARG A 64 40.63 -33.45 2.54
CA ARG A 64 41.31 -32.51 3.44
C ARG A 64 40.91 -31.07 3.10
N ILE A 65 40.37 -30.37 4.10
CA ILE A 65 39.92 -28.98 3.98
C ILE A 65 40.97 -27.99 4.47
N PHE A 66 41.72 -28.35 5.50
CA PHE A 66 42.84 -27.58 6.04
C PHE A 66 44.14 -28.10 5.42
N GLU A 67 44.88 -27.21 4.77
CA GLU A 67 46.17 -27.50 4.17
C GLU A 67 47.28 -27.32 5.21
N LYS A 68 48.47 -27.86 4.93
CA LYS A 68 49.60 -27.79 5.88
C LYS A 68 50.04 -26.35 6.15
N ASP A 69 49.85 -25.46 5.19
CA ASP A 69 50.30 -24.06 5.22
C ASP A 69 49.29 -23.12 5.89
N GLY A 70 48.35 -23.67 6.68
CA GLY A 70 47.29 -22.92 7.38
C GLY A 70 46.14 -22.43 6.49
N ARG A 71 46.26 -22.59 5.16
CA ARG A 71 45.20 -22.28 4.18
C ARG A 71 44.05 -23.28 4.26
N THR A 72 42.89 -22.87 3.74
CA THR A 72 41.76 -23.77 3.53
C THR A 72 41.45 -23.92 2.06
N LYS A 73 40.96 -25.10 1.66
CA LYS A 73 40.60 -25.41 0.27
C LYS A 73 39.66 -24.34 -0.30
N PRO A 74 39.93 -23.75 -1.49
CA PRO A 74 39.10 -22.70 -2.09
C PRO A 74 37.65 -23.11 -2.36
N PHE A 75 36.76 -22.11 -2.48
CA PHE A 75 35.35 -22.23 -2.84
C PHE A 75 35.10 -23.20 -4.02
N GLU A 76 35.66 -22.90 -5.18
CA GLU A 76 35.47 -23.64 -6.45
C GLU A 76 35.85 -25.13 -6.32
N ASN A 77 36.92 -25.41 -5.56
CA ASN A 77 37.32 -26.79 -5.23
C ASN A 77 36.32 -27.48 -4.29
N CYS A 78 35.74 -26.76 -3.32
CA CYS A 78 34.72 -27.30 -2.42
C CYS A 78 33.40 -27.55 -3.18
N LEU A 79 33.04 -26.66 -4.10
CA LEU A 79 31.84 -26.74 -4.92
C LEU A 79 31.89 -27.95 -5.87
N ASN A 80 32.98 -28.08 -6.65
CA ASN A 80 33.16 -29.21 -7.57
C ASN A 80 33.19 -30.57 -6.84
N ILE A 81 33.89 -30.68 -5.70
CA ILE A 81 33.90 -31.91 -4.89
C ILE A 81 32.51 -32.23 -4.34
N THR A 82 31.73 -31.22 -3.92
CA THR A 82 30.39 -31.43 -3.39
C THR A 82 29.42 -31.89 -4.47
N GLY A 83 29.48 -31.31 -5.68
CA GLY A 83 28.71 -31.77 -6.84
C GLY A 83 29.01 -33.22 -7.23
N LEU A 84 30.28 -33.63 -7.19
CA LEU A 84 30.67 -35.03 -7.42
C LEU A 84 30.16 -36.01 -6.33
N LYS A 85 29.84 -35.52 -5.12
CA LYS A 85 29.35 -36.35 -4.00
C LYS A 85 27.82 -36.39 -3.91
N LEU A 86 27.13 -35.31 -4.27
CA LEU A 86 25.66 -35.20 -4.24
C LEU A 86 25.00 -35.55 -5.59
N GLY A 87 25.73 -35.51 -6.70
CA GLY A 87 25.21 -35.89 -8.01
C GLY A 87 24.28 -34.83 -8.63
N LYS A 88 23.39 -35.29 -9.53
CA LYS A 88 22.57 -34.42 -10.39
C LYS A 88 21.75 -33.38 -9.64
N ASP A 89 21.21 -33.73 -8.47
CA ASP A 89 20.33 -32.85 -7.67
C ASP A 89 21.04 -31.58 -7.18
N PHE A 90 22.38 -31.57 -7.16
CA PHE A 90 23.19 -30.41 -6.81
C PHE A 90 23.54 -29.52 -8.02
N ASN A 91 23.31 -29.96 -9.27
CA ASN A 91 23.69 -29.21 -10.46
C ASN A 91 23.04 -27.81 -10.54
N PRO A 92 21.75 -27.59 -10.24
CA PRO A 92 21.16 -26.25 -10.23
C PRO A 92 21.80 -25.30 -9.20
N ILE A 93 22.19 -25.83 -8.04
CA ILE A 93 22.91 -25.09 -6.99
C ILE A 93 24.30 -24.72 -7.49
N LYS A 94 24.99 -25.67 -8.14
CA LYS A 94 26.32 -25.46 -8.73
C LYS A 94 26.30 -24.35 -9.77
N GLU A 95 25.43 -24.44 -10.78
CA GLU A 95 25.36 -23.45 -11.87
C GLU A 95 25.00 -22.04 -11.35
N ASN A 96 24.04 -21.93 -10.41
CA ASN A 96 23.73 -20.65 -9.73
C ASN A 96 24.97 -20.05 -9.05
N LEU A 97 25.75 -20.89 -8.35
CA LEU A 97 26.94 -20.48 -7.62
C LEU A 97 28.13 -20.14 -8.54
N ASP A 98 28.33 -20.86 -9.63
CA ASP A 98 29.37 -20.56 -10.62
C ASP A 98 29.08 -19.24 -11.36
N VAL A 99 27.80 -18.95 -11.68
CA VAL A 99 27.38 -17.63 -12.21
C VAL A 99 27.69 -16.51 -11.22
N LEU A 100 27.34 -16.67 -9.94
CA LEU A 100 27.61 -15.67 -8.89
C LEU A 100 29.12 -15.49 -8.61
N TYR A 101 29.90 -16.56 -8.69
CA TYR A 101 31.36 -16.51 -8.56
C TYR A 101 32.02 -15.78 -9.74
N ASN A 102 31.54 -16.02 -10.97
CA ASN A 102 31.97 -15.27 -12.16
C ASN A 102 31.64 -13.78 -12.05
N TYR A 103 30.42 -13.42 -11.61
CA TYR A 103 30.05 -12.03 -11.32
C TYR A 103 31.03 -11.37 -10.34
N ARG A 104 31.34 -12.05 -9.22
CA ARG A 104 32.27 -11.58 -8.19
C ARG A 104 33.70 -11.40 -8.70
N ASN A 105 34.15 -12.21 -9.66
CA ASN A 105 35.51 -12.16 -10.21
C ASN A 105 35.66 -11.17 -11.39
N GLN A 106 34.58 -10.88 -12.13
CA GLN A 106 34.63 -10.10 -13.37
C GLN A 106 33.87 -8.78 -13.28
N VAL A 107 32.61 -8.80 -12.83
CA VAL A 107 31.66 -7.70 -13.03
C VAL A 107 31.52 -6.81 -11.79
N ALA A 108 31.74 -7.33 -10.58
CA ALA A 108 31.72 -6.56 -9.33
C ALA A 108 32.77 -5.43 -9.24
N HIS A 109 33.69 -5.34 -10.21
CA HIS A 109 34.65 -4.24 -10.36
C HIS A 109 34.15 -3.10 -11.27
N PHE A 110 33.03 -3.29 -11.97
CA PHE A 110 32.43 -2.32 -12.88
C PHE A 110 31.06 -1.90 -12.33
N TYR A 111 30.96 -0.64 -11.88
CA TYR A 111 29.71 -0.07 -11.34
C TYR A 111 28.61 -0.04 -12.41
N LEU A 112 27.67 -0.97 -12.33
CA LEU A 112 26.64 -1.21 -13.33
C LEU A 112 25.27 -1.38 -12.64
N ASP A 113 24.57 -0.28 -12.41
CA ASP A 113 23.25 -0.28 -11.75
C ASP A 113 22.17 -1.05 -12.53
N GLU A 114 22.40 -1.33 -13.81
CA GLU A 114 21.44 -1.93 -14.73
C GLU A 114 21.17 -3.41 -14.39
N ILE A 115 22.19 -4.19 -14.05
CA ILE A 115 22.10 -5.66 -13.80
C ILE A 115 21.47 -6.03 -12.44
N ASN A 116 21.18 -5.06 -11.59
CA ASN A 116 20.63 -5.24 -10.25
C ASN A 116 19.39 -6.16 -10.15
N PRO A 117 18.41 -6.15 -11.10
CA PRO A 117 17.26 -7.06 -11.04
C PRO A 117 17.60 -8.54 -11.29
N ILE A 118 18.60 -8.81 -12.13
CA ILE A 118 19.09 -10.18 -12.38
C ILE A 118 19.88 -10.67 -11.16
N LEU A 119 20.72 -9.82 -10.58
CA LEU A 119 21.46 -10.14 -9.36
C LEU A 119 20.51 -10.41 -8.19
N PHE A 120 19.41 -9.65 -8.06
CA PHE A 120 18.34 -9.96 -7.10
C PHE A 120 17.82 -11.38 -7.29
N SER A 121 17.41 -11.75 -8.51
CA SER A 121 16.83 -13.06 -8.79
C SER A 121 17.81 -14.23 -8.54
N LEU A 122 19.09 -14.07 -8.93
CA LEU A 122 20.15 -15.05 -8.67
C LEU A 122 20.45 -15.21 -7.16
N VAL A 123 20.56 -14.09 -6.43
CA VAL A 123 20.80 -14.08 -4.97
C VAL A 123 19.62 -14.70 -4.23
N SER A 124 18.39 -14.32 -4.55
CA SER A 124 17.17 -14.87 -3.94
C SER A 124 17.08 -16.39 -4.15
N LYS A 125 17.37 -16.88 -5.36
CA LYS A 125 17.39 -18.33 -5.63
C LYS A 125 18.49 -19.03 -4.83
N SER A 126 19.67 -18.43 -4.73
CA SER A 126 20.78 -18.97 -3.95
C SER A 126 20.49 -19.06 -2.45
N ILE A 127 19.73 -18.11 -1.88
CA ILE A 127 19.26 -18.16 -0.49
C ILE A 127 18.25 -19.31 -0.29
N ILE A 128 17.33 -19.52 -1.23
CA ILE A 128 16.38 -20.65 -1.20
C ILE A 128 17.14 -21.99 -1.27
N PHE A 129 18.08 -22.12 -2.21
CA PHE A 129 18.96 -23.29 -2.31
C PHE A 129 19.79 -23.51 -1.05
N TYR A 130 20.26 -22.44 -0.39
CA TYR A 130 21.01 -22.53 0.86
C TYR A 130 20.13 -23.08 1.99
N SER A 131 18.92 -22.54 2.16
CA SER A 131 17.98 -23.02 3.17
C SER A 131 17.67 -24.51 3.00
N LYS A 132 17.35 -24.93 1.76
CA LYS A 132 17.16 -26.34 1.41
C LYS A 132 18.39 -27.19 1.72
N PHE A 133 19.58 -26.78 1.27
CA PHE A 133 20.83 -27.50 1.52
C PHE A 133 21.14 -27.65 3.01
N ILE A 134 20.90 -26.62 3.83
CA ILE A 134 21.12 -26.67 5.27
C ILE A 134 20.12 -27.62 5.94
N ASN A 135 18.85 -27.60 5.54
CA ASN A 135 17.84 -28.54 6.04
C ASN A 135 18.21 -29.99 5.67
N ASP A 136 18.38 -30.29 4.38
CA ASP A 136 18.67 -31.64 3.86
C ASP A 136 19.93 -32.26 4.47
N ASN A 137 20.99 -31.47 4.70
CA ASN A 137 22.31 -32.00 5.11
C ASN A 137 22.60 -31.86 6.62
N PHE A 138 21.89 -31.01 7.35
CA PHE A 138 22.12 -30.75 8.77
C PHE A 138 20.89 -30.88 9.66
N GLY A 139 19.67 -30.96 9.10
CA GLY A 139 18.42 -31.04 9.85
C GLY A 139 18.13 -29.77 10.64
N ILE A 140 18.45 -28.60 10.07
CA ILE A 140 18.22 -27.29 10.68
C ILE A 140 17.31 -26.50 9.75
N ASP A 141 16.11 -26.18 10.22
CA ASP A 141 15.24 -25.23 9.53
C ASP A 141 15.63 -23.80 9.91
N LEU A 142 16.06 -23.02 8.92
CA LEU A 142 16.44 -21.62 9.12
C LEU A 142 15.22 -20.71 9.32
N THR A 143 14.03 -21.13 8.89
CA THR A 143 12.78 -20.39 9.07
C THR A 143 12.29 -20.41 10.52
N GLU A 144 12.44 -21.54 11.22
CA GLU A 144 12.14 -21.63 12.66
C GLU A 144 13.18 -20.92 13.54
N THR A 145 14.41 -20.74 13.02
CA THR A 145 15.55 -20.22 13.79
C THR A 145 15.75 -18.70 13.64
N SER A 146 14.97 -18.01 12.79
CA SER A 146 15.17 -16.58 12.52
C SER A 146 13.88 -15.79 12.37
N ASP A 147 13.68 -14.80 13.25
CA ASP A 147 12.56 -13.84 13.24
C ASP A 147 12.66 -12.80 12.09
N LEU A 148 13.20 -13.20 10.94
CA LEU A 148 13.52 -12.32 9.81
C LEU A 148 12.30 -12.08 8.90
N ILE A 149 11.25 -11.46 9.45
CA ILE A 149 10.13 -10.92 8.65
C ILE A 149 10.59 -9.61 8.01
N LEU A 150 11.21 -9.71 6.83
CA LEU A 150 11.73 -8.58 6.07
C LEU A 150 10.84 -8.31 4.84
N LEU A 151 10.02 -7.27 4.92
CA LEU A 151 9.24 -6.77 3.79
C LEU A 151 10.06 -5.75 2.98
N PRO A 152 10.44 -6.04 1.72
CA PRO A 152 11.20 -5.09 0.91
C PRO A 152 10.29 -3.98 0.37
N ILE A 153 10.07 -2.93 1.17
CA ILE A 153 9.32 -1.72 0.77
C ILE A 153 10.15 -0.91 -0.24
N GLY A 154 9.98 -1.22 -1.52
CA GLY A 154 10.69 -0.59 -2.63
C GLY A 154 9.85 0.45 -3.37
N PHE A 155 10.33 1.71 -3.44
CA PHE A 155 9.70 2.74 -4.28
C PHE A 155 9.75 2.46 -5.79
N LYS A 156 10.55 1.49 -6.24
CA LYS A 156 10.64 1.03 -7.64
C LYS A 156 10.12 -0.40 -7.71
N ARG A 157 9.26 -0.69 -8.70
CA ARG A 157 8.85 -2.06 -9.03
C ARG A 157 10.09 -2.91 -9.36
N PRO A 158 10.19 -4.18 -8.92
CA PRO A 158 11.19 -5.10 -9.43
C PRO A 158 10.95 -5.30 -10.93
N ILE A 159 12.00 -5.15 -11.74
CA ILE A 159 11.96 -5.42 -13.18
C ILE A 159 12.09 -6.94 -13.37
N SER A 160 11.29 -7.54 -14.25
CA SER A 160 11.41 -8.96 -14.53
C SER A 160 12.78 -9.27 -15.16
N PRO A 161 13.51 -10.29 -14.69
CA PRO A 161 14.71 -10.79 -15.36
C PRO A 161 14.45 -11.17 -16.82
N ILE A 162 13.23 -11.62 -17.14
CA ILE A 162 12.81 -11.96 -18.50
C ILE A 162 12.74 -10.71 -19.38
N ASP A 163 12.18 -9.60 -18.88
CA ASP A 163 12.14 -8.33 -19.62
C ASP A 163 13.56 -7.81 -19.90
N TYR A 164 14.49 -8.02 -18.96
CA TYR A 164 15.90 -7.62 -19.08
C TYR A 164 16.70 -8.50 -20.05
N ILE A 165 16.43 -9.81 -20.09
CA ILE A 165 17.06 -10.78 -21.01
C ILE A 165 16.46 -10.66 -22.42
N SER A 166 15.18 -10.31 -22.53
CA SER A 166 14.51 -10.09 -23.80
C SER A 166 15.11 -8.88 -24.53
N ASN A 167 15.17 -8.94 -25.87
CA ASN A 167 15.91 -7.95 -26.68
C ASN A 167 15.29 -6.52 -26.72
N THR A 168 14.33 -6.22 -25.86
CA THR A 168 13.71 -4.89 -25.76
C THR A 168 14.56 -3.93 -24.92
N SER A 169 15.07 -2.89 -25.60
CA SER A 169 15.68 -1.65 -25.07
C SER A 169 17.01 -1.73 -24.31
N VAL A 170 17.27 -2.69 -23.41
CA VAL A 170 18.49 -2.67 -22.56
C VAL A 170 19.77 -3.02 -23.34
N ASN A 171 19.68 -3.94 -24.30
CA ASN A 171 20.84 -4.45 -25.06
C ASN A 171 21.55 -3.40 -25.96
N LYS A 172 20.97 -2.20 -26.16
CA LYS A 172 21.56 -1.18 -27.07
C LYS A 172 22.75 -0.43 -26.46
N ASN A 173 22.76 -0.17 -25.15
CA ASN A 173 23.80 0.66 -24.49
C ASN A 173 24.64 -0.08 -23.45
N THR A 174 24.34 -1.35 -23.15
CA THR A 174 25.07 -2.16 -22.16
C THR A 174 26.53 -2.43 -22.57
N SER A 175 27.42 -2.44 -21.58
CA SER A 175 28.83 -2.77 -21.75
C SER A 175 29.03 -4.21 -22.25
N LYS A 176 30.22 -4.50 -22.80
CA LYS A 176 30.54 -5.82 -23.35
C LYS A 176 30.53 -6.90 -22.26
N GLU A 177 31.00 -6.55 -21.08
CA GLU A 177 31.13 -7.39 -19.89
C GLU A 177 29.75 -7.86 -19.40
N VAL A 178 28.74 -6.97 -19.40
CA VAL A 178 27.35 -7.35 -19.09
C VAL A 178 26.81 -8.34 -20.12
N LYS A 179 27.07 -8.10 -21.41
CA LYS A 179 26.59 -8.98 -22.49
C LYS A 179 27.23 -10.36 -22.44
N ASP A 180 28.50 -10.44 -22.05
CA ASP A 180 29.20 -11.71 -21.86
C ASP A 180 28.72 -12.43 -20.57
N PHE A 181 28.44 -11.70 -19.49
CA PHE A 181 27.79 -12.26 -18.28
C PHE A 181 26.38 -12.80 -18.54
N LEU A 182 25.55 -12.09 -19.32
CA LEU A 182 24.21 -12.56 -19.69
C LEU A 182 24.25 -13.85 -20.51
N LYS A 183 25.24 -14.03 -21.39
CA LYS A 183 25.45 -15.30 -22.11
C LYS A 183 25.77 -16.44 -21.16
N THR A 184 26.53 -16.21 -20.09
CA THR A 184 26.83 -17.24 -19.08
C THR A 184 25.56 -17.78 -18.43
N ILE A 185 24.57 -16.91 -18.14
CA ILE A 185 23.26 -17.31 -17.59
C ILE A 185 22.47 -18.16 -18.60
N ILE A 186 22.47 -17.76 -19.88
CA ILE A 186 21.78 -18.50 -20.96
C ILE A 186 22.41 -19.89 -21.11
N VAL A 187 23.73 -19.98 -21.23
CA VAL A 187 24.47 -21.25 -21.39
C VAL A 187 24.28 -22.17 -20.18
N ALA A 188 24.30 -21.64 -18.94
CA ALA A 188 24.03 -22.42 -17.74
C ALA A 188 22.59 -23.01 -17.74
N THR A 189 21.62 -22.25 -18.25
CA THR A 189 20.22 -22.70 -18.37
C THR A 189 20.08 -23.78 -19.46
N GLU A 190 20.70 -23.58 -20.62
CA GLU A 190 20.74 -24.58 -21.70
C GLU A 190 21.43 -25.87 -21.26
N ASN A 191 22.51 -25.79 -20.49
CA ASN A 191 23.23 -26.95 -19.94
C ASN A 191 22.38 -27.81 -18.99
N LEU A 192 21.50 -27.19 -18.20
CA LEU A 192 20.58 -27.92 -17.30
C LEU A 192 19.42 -28.54 -18.07
N HIS A 193 18.86 -27.82 -19.05
CA HIS A 193 17.83 -28.35 -19.93
C HIS A 193 18.32 -29.57 -20.72
N ASN A 194 19.56 -29.51 -21.25
CA ASN A 194 20.23 -30.63 -21.93
C ASN A 194 20.57 -31.83 -21.00
N GLN A 195 20.35 -31.71 -19.68
CA GLN A 195 20.55 -32.79 -18.70
C GLN A 195 19.23 -33.36 -18.14
N ASP A 196 18.09 -32.96 -18.72
CA ASP A 196 16.72 -33.22 -18.24
C ASP A 196 16.45 -32.67 -16.81
N ILE A 197 17.03 -31.52 -16.46
CA ILE A 197 16.86 -30.88 -15.14
C ILE A 197 15.99 -29.62 -15.28
N ASP A 198 14.71 -29.76 -14.94
CA ASP A 198 13.70 -28.69 -14.98
C ASP A 198 13.69 -27.86 -13.67
N GLU A 199 14.83 -27.24 -13.35
CA GLU A 199 15.00 -26.40 -12.15
C GLU A 199 15.79 -25.12 -12.50
N ALA A 200 15.14 -23.96 -12.39
CA ALA A 200 15.73 -22.68 -12.78
C ALA A 200 16.82 -22.20 -11.80
N ILE A 201 17.94 -21.71 -12.34
CA ILE A 201 19.07 -21.14 -11.57
C ILE A 201 18.79 -19.75 -10.98
N PHE A 202 17.64 -19.16 -11.29
CA PHE A 202 17.18 -17.87 -10.78
C PHE A 202 15.68 -17.96 -10.41
N VAL A 203 15.15 -16.99 -9.67
CA VAL A 203 13.72 -16.94 -9.32
C VAL A 203 12.92 -16.42 -10.52
N GLU A 204 12.06 -17.28 -11.08
CA GLU A 204 11.06 -16.87 -12.05
C GLU A 204 10.03 -15.91 -11.42
N PHE A 205 9.88 -14.73 -12.02
CA PHE A 205 8.75 -13.87 -11.71
C PHE A 205 7.54 -14.32 -12.55
N LYS A 206 6.72 -15.21 -12.00
CA LYS A 206 5.45 -15.61 -12.63
C LYS A 206 4.45 -14.45 -12.57
N MET A 207 4.50 -13.62 -13.61
CA MET A 207 3.50 -12.59 -13.86
C MET A 207 2.20 -13.24 -14.35
N ASN A 208 1.30 -13.52 -13.40
CA ASN A 208 -0.05 -13.96 -13.74
C ASN A 208 -0.83 -12.78 -14.32
N LEU A 209 -0.99 -12.77 -15.65
CA LEU A 209 -1.96 -11.92 -16.34
C LEU A 209 -3.38 -12.44 -16.08
N THR A 210 -3.92 -12.13 -14.91
CA THR A 210 -5.35 -12.30 -14.64
C THR A 210 -6.13 -11.33 -15.51
N ASN A 211 -7.10 -11.82 -16.28
CA ASN A 211 -7.96 -10.97 -17.09
C ASN A 211 -8.99 -10.26 -16.20
N VAL A 212 -8.55 -9.18 -15.55
CA VAL A 212 -9.40 -8.36 -14.67
C VAL A 212 -10.27 -7.46 -15.55
N SER A 213 -11.57 -7.74 -15.62
CA SER A 213 -12.54 -6.93 -16.39
C SER A 213 -12.64 -5.46 -15.94
N ARG A 214 -12.04 -5.13 -14.78
CA ARG A 214 -11.89 -3.78 -14.24
C ARG A 214 -10.46 -3.28 -14.43
N ILE A 215 -10.24 -2.54 -15.51
CA ILE A 215 -8.96 -1.93 -15.93
C ILE A 215 -8.24 -1.13 -14.81
N LYS A 216 -8.99 -0.61 -13.81
CA LYS A 216 -8.44 0.22 -12.72
C LYS A 216 -7.46 -0.49 -11.78
N ASN A 217 -7.56 -1.82 -11.61
CA ASN A 217 -6.73 -2.58 -10.67
C ASN A 217 -5.64 -3.40 -11.37
N ALA A 218 -5.39 -3.15 -12.66
CA ALA A 218 -4.39 -3.88 -13.42
C ALA A 218 -3.00 -3.23 -13.25
N ASP A 219 -2.01 -3.99 -12.79
CA ASP A 219 -0.62 -3.52 -12.68
C ASP A 219 -0.01 -3.12 -14.04
N LEU A 220 -0.56 -3.67 -15.12
CA LEU A 220 -0.29 -3.34 -16.53
C LEU A 220 -1.62 -3.22 -17.29
N ILE A 221 -1.80 -2.13 -18.02
CA ILE A 221 -2.94 -1.92 -18.92
C ILE A 221 -2.44 -2.04 -20.36
N ALA A 222 -2.82 -3.12 -21.04
CA ALA A 222 -2.57 -3.34 -22.47
C ALA A 222 -3.89 -3.39 -23.23
N GLY A 223 -4.13 -2.42 -24.10
CA GLY A 223 -5.23 -2.47 -25.06
C GLY A 223 -4.79 -3.20 -26.33
N ILE A 224 -5.59 -4.15 -26.81
CA ILE A 224 -5.38 -4.75 -28.12
C ILE A 224 -5.89 -3.75 -29.17
N ASP A 225 -4.98 -2.96 -29.72
CA ASP A 225 -5.23 -2.27 -30.98
C ASP A 225 -5.14 -3.30 -32.12
N ASN A 226 -6.31 -3.65 -32.69
CA ASN A 226 -6.38 -4.53 -33.85
C ASN A 226 -5.77 -3.91 -35.13
N SER A 227 -5.33 -2.65 -35.11
CA SER A 227 -4.76 -1.95 -36.26
C SER A 227 -3.23 -1.81 -36.26
N SER A 228 -2.52 -1.90 -35.11
CA SER A 228 -1.05 -1.76 -35.08
C SER A 228 -0.33 -2.49 -33.93
N LYS A 229 0.85 -3.07 -34.22
CA LYS A 229 1.66 -3.87 -33.27
C LYS A 229 2.74 -3.02 -32.55
N ALA A 230 2.56 -2.67 -31.27
CA ALA A 230 3.67 -2.41 -30.30
C ALA A 230 3.16 -2.19 -28.85
N THR A 231 4.04 -2.41 -27.85
CA THR A 231 3.72 -2.53 -26.40
C THR A 231 4.29 -1.40 -25.49
N LEU A 232 3.63 -1.12 -24.35
CA LEU A 232 4.02 -0.19 -23.24
C LEU A 232 5.19 -0.76 -22.37
N THR A 233 5.91 -0.06 -21.46
CA THR A 233 5.53 0.70 -20.21
C THR A 233 6.77 1.50 -19.68
N ILE A 234 6.78 2.80 -19.30
CA ILE A 234 6.35 3.57 -18.09
C ILE A 234 7.14 3.28 -16.75
N ASN A 235 7.39 4.31 -15.92
CA ASN A 235 8.43 4.41 -14.85
C ASN A 235 7.94 5.22 -13.60
N THR A 236 8.33 4.91 -12.33
CA THR A 236 7.85 5.61 -11.08
C THR A 236 8.79 5.58 -9.82
N LYS A 237 8.66 6.61 -8.93
CA LYS A 237 9.14 6.81 -7.51
C LYS A 237 8.48 8.11 -6.95
N PRO A 238 8.18 8.35 -5.63
CA PRO A 238 9.19 8.65 -4.57
C PRO A 238 8.86 8.50 -3.03
N ILE A 239 9.95 8.52 -2.22
CA ILE A 239 10.29 8.94 -0.82
C ILE A 239 9.21 9.32 0.26
N ASN A 240 9.51 9.04 1.55
CA ASN A 240 8.98 9.77 2.74
C ASN A 240 9.99 9.94 3.92
N LYS A 241 9.75 10.89 4.87
CA LYS A 241 10.54 11.22 6.10
C LYS A 241 9.62 11.69 7.25
N ILE A 242 9.87 11.31 8.52
CA ILE A 242 9.15 11.83 9.72
C ILE A 242 10.10 12.05 10.93
N LYS A 243 9.75 12.97 11.85
CA LYS A 243 10.41 13.27 13.16
C LYS A 243 9.38 13.20 14.32
N ILE A 244 9.85 13.08 15.57
CA ILE A 244 9.01 13.07 16.80
C ILE A 244 9.43 14.23 17.76
N GLY A 245 8.50 14.73 18.58
CA GLY A 245 8.61 15.93 19.44
C GLY A 245 9.20 15.75 20.85
N SER A 246 9.15 16.80 21.68
CA SER A 246 10.16 17.08 22.72
C SER A 246 9.76 16.94 24.21
N ASP A 247 8.48 16.84 24.58
CA ASP A 247 8.02 17.21 25.94
C ASP A 247 7.46 16.03 26.76
N GLY A 248 8.11 14.86 26.72
CA GLY A 248 7.70 13.65 27.48
C GLY A 248 8.72 13.22 28.54
N GLN A 249 8.24 12.79 29.73
CA GLN A 249 9.12 12.14 30.72
C GLN A 249 9.67 10.80 30.18
N PRO A 250 10.92 10.42 30.53
CA PRO A 250 11.52 9.17 30.05
C PRO A 250 10.82 7.96 30.66
N LEU A 251 10.16 7.16 29.81
CA LEU A 251 9.61 5.85 30.16
C LEU A 251 10.71 4.78 30.03
N PHE A 252 10.91 4.00 31.10
CA PHE A 252 11.80 2.84 31.09
C PHE A 252 11.06 1.62 30.55
N LEU A 253 11.46 1.16 29.36
CA LEU A 253 10.97 -0.09 28.78
C LEU A 253 11.77 -1.28 29.37
N THR A 254 11.06 -2.27 29.91
CA THR A 254 11.65 -3.48 30.51
C THR A 254 10.88 -4.71 30.05
N ASN A 255 11.61 -5.80 29.78
CA ASN A 255 11.01 -7.10 29.45
C ASN A 255 10.73 -7.94 30.70
N ASP A 256 11.15 -7.48 31.88
CA ASP A 256 10.86 -8.12 33.16
C ASP A 256 9.54 -7.59 33.72
N LYS A 257 8.50 -8.45 33.72
CA LYS A 257 7.17 -8.15 34.23
C LYS A 257 7.14 -7.69 35.69
N SER A 258 8.15 -8.01 36.50
CA SER A 258 8.23 -7.59 37.90
C SER A 258 8.68 -6.14 38.10
N THR A 259 9.28 -5.52 37.06
CA THR A 259 9.82 -4.14 37.10
C THR A 259 9.05 -3.17 36.20
N ALA A 260 7.97 -3.62 35.56
CA ALA A 260 7.16 -2.81 34.66
C ALA A 260 6.16 -1.92 35.41
N ASN A 261 6.38 -0.61 35.41
CA ASN A 261 5.47 0.37 36.05
C ASN A 261 4.09 0.47 35.39
N ALA A 262 3.95 0.08 34.12
CA ALA A 262 2.70 0.06 33.37
C ALA A 262 2.75 -0.97 32.24
N LEU A 263 1.60 -1.53 31.86
CA LEU A 263 1.46 -2.35 30.67
C LEU A 263 1.17 -1.46 29.45
N LEU A 264 2.15 -1.33 28.57
CA LEU A 264 1.97 -0.70 27.25
C LEU A 264 1.34 -1.73 26.30
N VAL A 265 0.03 -1.62 26.10
CA VAL A 265 -0.69 -2.35 25.05
C VAL A 265 -0.73 -1.46 23.80
N HIS A 266 -0.16 -1.95 22.71
CA HIS A 266 -0.22 -1.31 21.39
C HIS A 266 -0.95 -2.27 20.44
N GLU A 267 -2.26 -2.06 20.26
CA GLU A 267 -3.03 -2.79 19.25
C GLU A 267 -2.76 -2.16 17.88
N GLU A 268 -1.92 -2.81 17.07
CA GLU A 268 -1.78 -2.46 15.66
C GLU A 268 -2.92 -3.08 14.86
N LEU A 269 -3.67 -2.24 14.15
CA LEU A 269 -4.56 -2.70 13.09
C LEU A 269 -3.68 -3.26 11.97
N GLN A 270 -3.88 -4.53 11.61
CA GLN A 270 -3.15 -5.17 10.50
C GLN A 270 -3.34 -4.38 9.21
N ASP A 271 -2.26 -4.18 8.43
CA ASP A 271 -2.30 -3.39 7.20
C ASP A 271 -3.37 -3.87 6.20
N ASN A 272 -3.61 -5.18 6.12
CA ASN A 272 -4.65 -5.81 5.29
C ASN A 272 -6.09 -5.33 5.60
N ILE A 273 -6.35 -4.74 6.78
CA ILE A 273 -7.64 -4.12 7.12
C ILE A 273 -7.93 -2.92 6.21
N PHE A 274 -6.88 -2.25 5.70
CA PHE A 274 -7.01 -1.06 4.85
C PHE A 274 -6.97 -1.37 3.35
N GLU A 275 -6.73 -2.63 2.96
CA GLU A 275 -6.77 -3.09 1.55
C GLU A 275 -8.21 -3.14 0.99
N GLU A 276 -9.21 -3.43 1.84
CA GLU A 276 -10.62 -3.45 1.44
C GLU A 276 -11.47 -2.49 2.29
N ILE A 277 -12.24 -1.62 1.63
CA ILE A 277 -12.99 -0.55 2.29
C ILE A 277 -14.04 -1.06 3.30
N ASN A 278 -14.56 -2.27 3.10
CA ASN A 278 -15.54 -2.89 4.00
C ASN A 278 -14.90 -3.42 5.28
N ASN A 279 -13.66 -3.93 5.22
CA ASN A 279 -12.90 -4.37 6.40
C ASN A 279 -12.65 -3.21 7.39
N ILE A 280 -12.48 -1.99 6.88
CA ILE A 280 -12.37 -0.76 7.68
C ILE A 280 -13.67 -0.51 8.48
N LEU A 281 -14.84 -0.74 7.88
CA LEU A 281 -16.12 -0.59 8.56
C LEU A 281 -16.37 -1.71 9.57
N ASP A 282 -16.00 -2.94 9.26
CA ASP A 282 -16.06 -4.06 10.20
C ASP A 282 -15.15 -3.85 11.41
N ALA A 283 -13.93 -3.35 11.20
CA ALA A 283 -13.05 -2.90 12.28
C ALA A 283 -13.70 -1.79 13.14
N ASN A 284 -14.35 -0.80 12.51
CA ASN A 284 -15.07 0.25 13.24
C ASN A 284 -16.23 -0.32 14.08
N ARG A 285 -17.00 -1.30 13.57
CA ARG A 285 -18.09 -1.96 14.31
C ARG A 285 -17.55 -2.74 15.51
N ILE A 286 -16.44 -3.47 15.35
CA ILE A 286 -15.77 -4.23 16.42
C ILE A 286 -15.29 -3.29 17.54
N LEU A 287 -14.67 -2.17 17.20
CA LEU A 287 -14.25 -1.13 18.15
C LEU A 287 -15.46 -0.45 18.83
N GLY A 288 -16.54 -0.24 18.07
CA GLY A 288 -17.72 0.50 18.52
C GLY A 288 -18.53 -0.18 19.62
N LYS A 289 -18.48 -1.51 19.76
CA LYS A 289 -19.19 -2.33 20.78
C LYS A 289 -20.56 -1.76 21.19
N ASN A 290 -21.46 -1.63 20.21
CA ASN A 290 -22.84 -1.10 20.30
C ASN A 290 -23.01 0.43 20.18
N SER A 291 -21.94 1.23 20.08
CA SER A 291 -22.07 2.63 19.66
C SER A 291 -22.14 2.71 18.12
N ASN A 292 -23.25 3.23 17.57
CA ASN A 292 -23.39 3.50 16.13
C ASN A 292 -22.63 4.78 15.74
N LYS A 293 -21.33 4.83 16.06
CA LYS A 293 -20.43 5.96 15.91
C LYS A 293 -19.20 5.54 15.11
N PHE A 294 -18.70 6.46 14.30
CA PHE A 294 -17.44 6.28 13.60
C PHE A 294 -16.27 6.76 14.48
N LEU A 295 -15.31 5.87 14.73
CA LEU A 295 -14.24 6.04 15.72
C LEU A 295 -12.84 6.13 15.08
N LEU A 296 -12.69 5.69 13.82
CA LEU A 296 -11.39 5.64 13.12
C LEU A 296 -10.86 7.01 12.64
N GLY A 297 -11.56 8.10 12.95
CA GLY A 297 -11.07 9.47 12.72
C GLY A 297 -11.26 10.00 11.29
N THR A 298 -11.15 11.33 11.15
CA THR A 298 -11.48 12.05 9.92
C THR A 298 -10.66 11.62 8.70
N SER A 299 -9.40 11.25 8.89
CA SER A 299 -8.54 10.80 7.77
C SER A 299 -9.08 9.49 7.16
N VAL A 300 -9.37 8.48 8.00
CA VAL A 300 -9.97 7.22 7.55
C VAL A 300 -11.37 7.43 6.97
N TYR A 301 -12.14 8.40 7.47
CA TYR A 301 -13.40 8.79 6.83
C TYR A 301 -13.22 9.27 5.38
N TYR A 302 -12.19 10.06 5.09
CA TYR A 302 -11.88 10.47 3.70
C TYR A 302 -11.42 9.29 2.83
N ARG A 303 -10.72 8.29 3.38
CA ARG A 303 -10.44 7.03 2.68
C ARG A 303 -11.75 6.34 2.27
N ILE A 304 -12.69 6.17 3.20
CA ILE A 304 -14.02 5.59 2.93
C ILE A 304 -14.79 6.42 1.90
N TYR A 305 -14.78 7.76 2.01
CA TYR A 305 -15.47 8.63 1.05
C TYR A 305 -14.85 8.57 -0.36
N SER A 306 -13.54 8.31 -0.48
CA SER A 306 -12.88 8.18 -1.77
C SER A 306 -13.36 6.96 -2.57
N GLU A 307 -13.77 5.89 -1.88
CA GLU A 307 -14.21 4.59 -2.45
C GLU A 307 -15.69 4.28 -2.14
N ARG A 308 -16.48 5.31 -1.83
CA ARG A 308 -17.86 5.24 -1.33
C ARG A 308 -18.84 4.35 -2.10
N ASP A 309 -18.68 4.20 -3.43
CA ASP A 309 -19.55 3.33 -4.25
C ASP A 309 -19.30 1.83 -4.04
N TYR A 310 -18.18 1.47 -3.40
CA TYR A 310 -17.80 0.08 -3.08
C TYR A 310 -18.12 -0.30 -1.62
N VAL A 311 -18.67 0.65 -0.85
CA VAL A 311 -19.13 0.39 0.52
C VAL A 311 -20.46 -0.37 0.48
N ASN A 312 -20.48 -1.53 1.15
CA ASN A 312 -21.67 -2.36 1.25
C ASN A 312 -22.82 -1.60 1.93
N TYR A 313 -23.99 -1.58 1.30
CA TYR A 313 -25.13 -0.84 1.83
C TYR A 313 -25.75 -1.52 3.05
N THR A 314 -25.66 -0.85 4.20
CA THR A 314 -26.59 -1.05 5.32
C THR A 314 -27.08 0.31 5.80
N ILE A 315 -28.32 0.35 6.32
CA ILE A 315 -28.90 1.57 6.90
C ILE A 315 -28.03 2.08 8.06
N SER A 316 -27.48 1.17 8.88
CA SER A 316 -26.68 1.55 10.07
C SER A 316 -25.37 2.23 9.69
N ASP A 317 -24.61 1.69 8.73
CA ASP A 317 -23.33 2.29 8.35
C ASP A 317 -23.54 3.59 7.58
N PHE A 318 -24.54 3.65 6.69
CA PHE A 318 -24.83 4.86 5.95
C PHE A 318 -25.35 5.98 6.87
N GLU A 319 -26.17 5.65 7.88
CA GLU A 319 -26.59 6.60 8.91
C GLU A 319 -25.40 7.08 9.76
N MET A 320 -24.52 6.17 10.18
CA MET A 320 -23.31 6.47 10.94
C MET A 320 -22.34 7.37 10.14
N LEU A 321 -22.05 7.03 8.89
CA LEU A 321 -21.15 7.78 8.01
C LEU A 321 -21.75 9.15 7.61
N ALA A 322 -23.07 9.22 7.39
CA ALA A 322 -23.76 10.48 7.17
C ALA A 322 -23.67 11.37 8.42
N LYS A 323 -23.95 10.84 9.61
CA LYS A 323 -23.85 11.59 10.89
C LYS A 323 -22.43 12.05 11.15
N TYR A 324 -21.41 11.21 10.95
CA TYR A 324 -20.02 11.58 11.21
C TYR A 324 -19.51 12.69 10.27
N GLY A 325 -19.85 12.62 8.98
CA GLY A 325 -19.49 13.67 8.02
C GLY A 325 -20.29 14.97 8.24
N ALA A 326 -21.58 14.84 8.50
CA ALA A 326 -22.50 15.97 8.62
C ALA A 326 -22.42 16.69 9.98
N ILE A 327 -22.11 15.99 11.08
CA ILE A 327 -22.15 16.51 12.45
C ILE A 327 -20.73 16.58 13.03
N ASP A 328 -19.99 15.46 13.08
CA ASP A 328 -18.77 15.40 13.90
C ASP A 328 -17.56 16.10 13.25
N THR A 329 -17.43 16.08 11.92
CA THR A 329 -16.17 16.47 11.24
C THR A 329 -16.28 17.56 10.18
N TYR A 330 -17.48 18.02 9.84
CA TYR A 330 -17.71 19.00 8.76
C TYR A 330 -17.13 18.55 7.40
N SER A 331 -17.19 17.24 7.12
CA SER A 331 -16.70 16.54 5.91
C SER A 331 -17.81 16.42 4.84
N PRO A 332 -17.58 15.89 3.62
CA PRO A 332 -18.67 15.52 2.69
C PRO A 332 -19.56 14.41 3.29
N PHE A 333 -20.82 14.34 2.87
CA PHE A 333 -21.80 13.39 3.43
C PHE A 333 -23.02 13.13 2.53
N ILE A 334 -23.17 13.84 1.42
CA ILE A 334 -24.43 13.85 0.65
C ILE A 334 -24.65 12.50 -0.04
N PHE A 335 -23.59 11.83 -0.50
CA PHE A 335 -23.67 10.48 -1.07
C PHE A 335 -24.41 9.50 -0.15
N TRP A 336 -24.04 9.46 1.14
CA TRP A 336 -24.68 8.56 2.11
C TRP A 336 -26.18 8.86 2.25
N LEU A 337 -26.55 10.15 2.29
CA LEU A 337 -27.95 10.56 2.36
C LEU A 337 -28.76 10.12 1.14
N THR A 338 -28.20 10.11 -0.08
CA THR A 338 -28.93 9.68 -1.29
C THR A 338 -29.41 8.21 -1.26
N LYS A 339 -28.92 7.41 -0.31
CA LYS A 339 -29.29 6.00 -0.13
C LYS A 339 -30.11 5.74 1.13
N LEU A 340 -30.35 6.74 1.98
CA LEU A 340 -31.06 6.55 3.25
C LEU A 340 -32.59 6.72 3.12
N PRO A 341 -33.38 6.04 3.98
CA PRO A 341 -34.81 6.30 4.09
C PRO A 341 -35.11 7.74 4.53
N ALA A 342 -36.25 8.28 4.09
CA ALA A 342 -36.65 9.67 4.35
C ALA A 342 -36.64 10.04 5.84
N LEU A 343 -37.18 9.16 6.70
CA LEU A 343 -37.18 9.29 8.16
C LEU A 343 -35.75 9.53 8.72
N LYS A 344 -34.75 8.82 8.20
CA LYS A 344 -33.35 8.93 8.66
C LYS A 344 -32.68 10.22 8.18
N ILE A 345 -33.02 10.67 6.97
CA ILE A 345 -32.56 11.97 6.47
C ILE A 345 -33.18 13.10 7.32
N ALA A 346 -34.47 13.03 7.62
CA ALA A 346 -35.17 13.99 8.47
C ALA A 346 -34.58 14.04 9.90
N GLU A 347 -34.29 12.88 10.52
CA GLU A 347 -33.59 12.83 11.83
C GLU A 347 -32.25 13.57 11.82
N ILE A 348 -31.40 13.33 10.81
CA ILE A 348 -30.09 13.99 10.67
C ILE A 348 -30.27 15.50 10.45
N PHE A 349 -31.25 15.90 9.64
CA PHE A 349 -31.53 17.30 9.34
C PHE A 349 -32.04 18.04 10.58
N THR A 350 -33.01 17.51 11.31
CA THR A 350 -33.52 18.09 12.57
C THR A 350 -32.38 18.30 13.57
N GLN A 351 -31.54 17.29 13.80
CA GLN A 351 -30.42 17.38 14.74
C GLN A 351 -29.43 18.52 14.41
N LEU A 352 -29.23 18.81 13.12
CA LEU A 352 -28.39 19.90 12.62
C LEU A 352 -29.09 21.26 12.68
N ILE A 353 -30.37 21.34 12.35
CA ILE A 353 -31.22 22.54 12.41
C ILE A 353 -31.40 23.03 13.85
N GLU A 354 -31.50 22.08 14.80
CA GLU A 354 -31.69 22.38 16.21
C GLU A 354 -30.48 23.07 16.86
N ASN A 355 -29.27 22.82 16.32
CA ASN A 355 -27.98 23.28 16.86
C ASN A 355 -27.44 24.52 16.09
N PRO A 356 -27.87 25.77 16.40
CA PRO A 356 -27.61 26.97 15.59
C PRO A 356 -26.13 27.34 15.34
N LYS A 357 -25.19 26.77 16.09
CA LYS A 357 -23.75 27.00 15.91
C LYS A 357 -23.10 26.00 14.94
N HIS A 358 -23.87 25.04 14.41
CA HIS A 358 -23.32 23.94 13.63
C HIS A 358 -22.88 24.40 12.21
N PRO A 359 -21.61 24.18 11.79
CA PRO A 359 -21.11 24.64 10.49
C PRO A 359 -21.92 24.14 9.28
N ASN A 360 -22.47 22.93 9.37
CA ASN A 360 -23.27 22.30 8.31
C ASN A 360 -24.73 22.78 8.20
N ILE A 361 -25.22 23.74 9.01
CA ILE A 361 -26.55 24.34 8.76
C ILE A 361 -26.62 24.96 7.36
N SER A 362 -25.53 25.58 6.90
CA SER A 362 -25.46 26.10 5.52
C SER A 362 -25.65 25.00 4.46
N SER A 363 -25.28 23.76 4.77
CA SER A 363 -25.41 22.62 3.87
C SER A 363 -26.87 22.17 3.73
N ILE A 364 -27.62 22.13 4.84
CA ILE A 364 -29.07 21.85 4.81
C ILE A 364 -29.82 22.95 4.05
N ILE A 365 -29.51 24.22 4.33
CA ILE A 365 -30.12 25.37 3.65
C ILE A 365 -29.89 25.27 2.12
N LYS A 366 -28.71 24.85 1.68
CA LYS A 366 -28.45 24.60 0.26
C LYS A 366 -29.31 23.46 -0.30
N LEU A 367 -29.38 22.31 0.40
CA LEU A 367 -30.16 21.16 -0.03
C LEU A 367 -31.66 21.50 -0.15
N SER A 368 -32.25 22.19 0.83
CA SER A 368 -33.68 22.54 0.79
C SER A 368 -34.05 23.36 -0.44
N PHE A 369 -33.19 24.30 -0.87
CA PHE A 369 -33.43 25.08 -2.10
C PHE A 369 -33.14 24.30 -3.39
N ILE A 370 -32.23 23.33 -3.38
CA ILE A 370 -31.95 22.46 -4.54
C ILE A 370 -33.12 21.48 -4.78
N PHE A 371 -33.73 20.98 -3.70
CA PHE A 371 -34.87 20.06 -3.74
C PHE A 371 -36.14 20.66 -4.35
N GLN A 372 -36.27 22.00 -4.46
CA GLN A 372 -37.40 22.70 -5.11
C GLN A 372 -38.81 22.33 -4.58
N ASN A 373 -38.89 21.81 -3.36
CA ASN A 373 -40.14 21.42 -2.72
C ASN A 373 -40.53 22.43 -1.61
N ARG A 374 -41.57 22.15 -0.81
CA ARG A 374 -42.03 22.91 0.37
C ARG A 374 -41.07 22.94 1.57
N ILE A 375 -39.92 22.26 1.49
CA ILE A 375 -38.92 22.21 2.58
C ILE A 375 -38.38 23.60 2.98
N PRO A 376 -38.08 24.54 2.07
CA PRO A 376 -37.74 25.91 2.46
C PRO A 376 -38.88 26.62 3.20
N ASP A 377 -40.14 26.32 2.89
CA ASP A 377 -41.28 26.98 3.54
C ASP A 377 -41.43 26.48 4.99
N ILE A 378 -41.31 25.16 5.20
CA ILE A 378 -41.21 24.53 6.53
C ILE A 378 -40.06 25.13 7.35
N LEU A 379 -38.87 25.27 6.76
CA LEU A 379 -37.72 25.89 7.42
C LEU A 379 -37.92 27.39 7.70
N LYS A 380 -38.63 28.11 6.82
CA LYS A 380 -38.94 29.53 6.99
C LYS A 380 -39.85 29.73 8.20
N GLU A 381 -40.92 28.94 8.31
CA GLU A 381 -41.83 28.96 9.46
C GLU A 381 -41.10 28.60 10.75
N TYR A 382 -40.33 27.50 10.76
CA TYR A 382 -39.53 27.10 11.92
C TYR A 382 -38.56 28.20 12.39
N PHE A 383 -37.81 28.82 11.47
CA PHE A 383 -36.85 29.87 11.83
C PHE A 383 -37.51 31.17 12.29
N ASP A 384 -38.65 31.54 11.72
CA ASP A 384 -39.38 32.73 12.15
C ASP A 384 -40.05 32.52 13.52
N ASN A 385 -40.58 31.33 13.80
CA ASN A 385 -41.10 30.96 15.12
C ASN A 385 -39.99 30.86 16.17
N LYS A 386 -38.93 30.06 15.93
CA LYS A 386 -37.85 29.80 16.90
C LYS A 386 -37.00 31.02 17.23
N TYR A 387 -36.79 31.92 16.26
CA TYR A 387 -35.96 33.12 16.43
C TYR A 387 -36.76 34.43 16.40
N LYS A 388 -38.07 34.38 16.73
CA LYS A 388 -38.95 35.55 16.73
C LYS A 388 -38.47 36.66 17.66
N ASP A 389 -38.16 36.31 18.90
CA ASP A 389 -37.86 37.25 19.98
C ASP A 389 -36.35 37.57 20.12
N PHE A 390 -35.52 36.99 19.24
CA PHE A 390 -34.07 37.19 19.24
C PHE A 390 -33.70 38.51 18.55
N LYS A 391 -33.26 39.50 19.34
CA LYS A 391 -32.79 40.82 18.85
C LYS A 391 -31.72 40.73 17.75
N GLN A 392 -30.85 39.73 17.82
CA GLN A 392 -29.89 39.40 16.76
C GLN A 392 -30.08 37.93 16.40
N LYS A 393 -30.56 37.66 15.18
CA LYS A 393 -30.76 36.28 14.69
C LYS A 393 -29.40 35.65 14.31
N PRO A 394 -29.28 34.31 14.31
CA PRO A 394 -28.09 33.65 13.78
C PRO A 394 -27.76 34.03 12.33
N GLN A 395 -26.47 34.03 11.96
CA GLN A 395 -26.01 34.45 10.62
C GLN A 395 -26.62 33.63 9.47
N PHE A 396 -26.96 32.35 9.74
CA PHE A 396 -27.63 31.50 8.75
C PHE A 396 -29.07 31.96 8.47
N CYS A 397 -29.78 32.61 9.40
CA CYS A 397 -31.14 33.11 9.16
C CYS A 397 -31.16 34.24 8.14
N TYR A 398 -30.20 35.17 8.20
CA TYR A 398 -30.02 36.19 7.15
C TYR A 398 -29.65 35.55 5.82
N THR A 399 -28.68 34.62 5.84
CA THR A 399 -28.25 33.88 4.64
C THR A 399 -29.41 33.12 3.99
N PHE A 400 -30.30 32.51 4.80
CA PHE A 400 -31.51 31.83 4.36
C PHE A 400 -32.51 32.80 3.71
N ASN A 401 -32.85 33.91 4.38
CA ASN A 401 -33.78 34.90 3.84
C ASN A 401 -33.29 35.53 2.53
N ASP A 402 -31.98 35.78 2.38
CA ASP A 402 -31.37 36.24 1.12
C ASP A 402 -31.58 35.24 -0.02
N ILE A 403 -31.41 33.95 0.27
CA ILE A 403 -31.60 32.89 -0.74
C ILE A 403 -33.09 32.75 -1.05
N TYR A 404 -33.95 32.69 -0.03
CA TYR A 404 -35.41 32.59 -0.18
C TYR A 404 -35.96 33.65 -1.13
N ASN A 405 -35.65 34.93 -0.85
CA ASN A 405 -36.08 36.11 -1.62
C ASN A 405 -35.36 36.29 -2.98
N SER A 406 -34.36 35.45 -3.30
CA SER A 406 -33.61 35.57 -4.56
C SER A 406 -34.46 35.19 -5.78
N LYS A 407 -34.47 36.09 -6.78
CA LYS A 407 -35.12 35.91 -8.09
C LYS A 407 -34.37 34.96 -9.04
N GLN A 408 -33.29 34.32 -8.59
CA GLN A 408 -32.51 33.36 -9.40
C GLN A 408 -33.35 32.11 -9.71
N LYS A 409 -33.51 31.78 -10.99
CA LYS A 409 -34.35 30.65 -11.43
C LYS A 409 -33.66 29.29 -11.29
N ASN A 410 -32.33 29.23 -11.39
CA ASN A 410 -31.61 27.95 -11.26
C ASN A 410 -31.39 27.62 -9.76
N PRO A 411 -31.84 26.45 -9.27
CA PRO A 411 -31.79 26.09 -7.85
C PRO A 411 -30.38 26.04 -7.25
N PHE A 412 -29.42 25.45 -7.98
CA PHE A 412 -28.02 25.38 -7.56
C PHE A 412 -27.40 26.78 -7.45
N LEU A 413 -27.59 27.63 -8.47
CA LEU A 413 -27.09 29.00 -8.45
C LEU A 413 -27.76 29.85 -7.36
N LYS A 414 -29.05 29.60 -7.06
CA LYS A 414 -29.79 30.20 -5.96
C LYS A 414 -29.19 29.79 -4.61
N ALA A 415 -29.05 28.48 -4.36
CA ALA A 415 -28.48 27.91 -3.13
C ALA A 415 -27.04 28.36 -2.85
N PHE A 416 -26.19 28.45 -3.87
CA PHE A 416 -24.79 28.85 -3.70
C PHE A 416 -24.55 30.37 -3.76
N LYS A 417 -25.55 31.19 -4.10
CA LYS A 417 -25.44 32.65 -4.36
C LYS A 417 -24.39 32.96 -5.46
N ILE A 418 -24.42 32.21 -6.58
CA ILE A 418 -23.45 32.31 -7.68
C ILE A 418 -24.13 32.77 -8.99
N ALA A 419 -23.44 33.62 -9.77
CA ALA A 419 -23.82 33.96 -11.14
C ALA A 419 -23.26 32.92 -12.14
N PHE A 420 -23.99 32.64 -13.22
CA PHE A 420 -23.66 31.59 -14.21
C PHE A 420 -22.23 31.66 -14.77
N SER A 421 -21.66 32.86 -14.89
CA SER A 421 -20.33 33.16 -15.44
C SER A 421 -19.22 33.20 -14.38
N LYS A 422 -19.53 33.11 -13.09
CA LYS A 422 -18.52 33.19 -12.04
C LYS A 422 -17.84 31.83 -11.88
N LYS A 423 -16.52 31.82 -12.05
CA LYS A 423 -15.68 30.64 -11.85
C LYS A 423 -15.83 30.10 -10.42
N PHE A 424 -16.05 28.80 -10.32
CA PHE A 424 -16.29 28.05 -9.09
C PHE A 424 -15.38 26.82 -9.08
N PHE A 425 -14.37 26.86 -8.19
CA PHE A 425 -13.32 25.85 -8.03
C PHE A 425 -12.43 25.63 -9.29
N GLN A 426 -11.10 25.65 -9.09
CA GLN A 426 -10.08 25.50 -10.14
C GLN A 426 -10.34 26.30 -11.44
N ASN A 427 -10.87 27.52 -11.33
CA ASN A 427 -11.20 28.40 -12.46
C ASN A 427 -12.22 27.87 -13.49
N LYS A 428 -12.97 26.80 -13.20
CA LYS A 428 -14.05 26.27 -14.06
C LYS A 428 -15.42 26.84 -13.71
N THR A 429 -16.41 26.73 -14.59
CA THR A 429 -17.81 27.09 -14.30
C THR A 429 -18.63 25.88 -13.83
N PHE A 430 -19.78 26.11 -13.18
CA PHE A 430 -20.73 25.03 -12.82
C PHE A 430 -21.16 24.19 -14.04
N LYS A 431 -21.28 24.82 -15.22
CA LYS A 431 -21.62 24.14 -16.47
C LYS A 431 -20.51 23.20 -16.95
N GLU A 432 -19.24 23.58 -16.78
CA GLU A 432 -18.07 22.75 -17.11
C GLU A 432 -17.83 21.60 -16.12
N TRP A 433 -18.34 21.71 -14.88
CA TRP A 433 -18.33 20.60 -13.93
C TRP A 433 -19.47 19.60 -14.18
N LYS A 434 -20.66 20.09 -14.58
CA LYS A 434 -21.81 19.23 -14.89
C LYS A 434 -21.78 18.61 -16.29
N SER A 435 -20.86 19.02 -17.17
CA SER A 435 -20.73 18.43 -18.52
C SER A 435 -20.11 17.03 -18.54
N ASP A 436 -19.40 16.62 -17.49
CA ASP A 436 -18.82 15.28 -17.38
C ASP A 436 -18.85 14.80 -15.91
N GLU A 437 -19.89 14.01 -15.59
CA GLU A 437 -20.05 13.41 -14.25
C GLU A 437 -18.93 12.42 -13.91
N VAL A 438 -18.30 11.76 -14.89
CA VAL A 438 -17.23 10.78 -14.64
C VAL A 438 -15.96 11.50 -14.19
N ILE A 439 -15.64 12.63 -14.83
CA ILE A 439 -14.55 13.51 -14.41
C ILE A 439 -14.85 14.13 -13.04
N LEU A 440 -16.07 14.60 -12.80
CA LEU A 440 -16.46 15.14 -11.48
C LEU A 440 -16.30 14.09 -10.37
N HIS A 441 -16.81 12.87 -10.61
CA HIS A 441 -16.71 11.75 -9.69
C HIS A 441 -15.27 11.35 -9.40
N LYS A 442 -14.42 11.29 -10.43
CA LYS A 442 -12.99 11.01 -10.27
C LYS A 442 -12.30 12.09 -9.43
N ASN A 443 -12.51 13.37 -9.73
CA ASN A 443 -11.89 14.47 -8.98
C ASN A 443 -12.32 14.46 -7.50
N LEU A 444 -13.59 14.17 -7.20
CA LEU A 444 -14.06 14.05 -5.82
C LEU A 444 -13.31 12.94 -5.06
N SER A 445 -13.17 11.76 -5.66
CA SER A 445 -12.41 10.65 -5.07
C SER A 445 -10.91 10.94 -4.95
N ASP A 446 -10.29 11.53 -5.97
CA ASP A 446 -8.87 11.89 -5.98
C ASP A 446 -8.53 12.92 -4.87
N LEU A 447 -9.41 13.90 -4.61
CA LEU A 447 -9.24 14.89 -3.54
C LEU A 447 -9.45 14.29 -2.14
N CYS A 448 -10.42 13.37 -1.99
CA CYS A 448 -10.59 12.62 -0.75
C CYS A 448 -9.34 11.76 -0.45
N LEU A 449 -8.78 11.09 -1.47
CA LEU A 449 -7.58 10.28 -1.32
C LEU A 449 -6.34 11.12 -0.98
N LYS A 450 -6.18 12.31 -1.59
CA LYS A 450 -5.14 13.28 -1.19
C LYS A 450 -5.32 13.78 0.24
N THR A 451 -6.56 13.99 0.67
CA THR A 451 -6.85 14.41 2.05
C THR A 451 -6.46 13.31 3.05
N PHE A 452 -6.69 12.05 2.72
CA PHE A 452 -6.22 10.89 3.49
C PHE A 452 -4.69 10.77 3.54
N ILE A 453 -4.01 10.82 2.38
CA ILE A 453 -2.55 10.59 2.28
C ILE A 453 -1.74 11.78 2.79
N GLU A 454 -2.13 13.00 2.45
CA GLU A 454 -1.34 14.21 2.67
C GLU A 454 -1.87 15.10 3.81
N ASN A 455 -2.95 14.71 4.50
CA ASN A 455 -3.62 15.48 5.56
C ASN A 455 -3.90 16.95 5.19
N ARG A 456 -4.27 17.20 3.92
CA ARG A 456 -4.56 18.55 3.41
C ARG A 456 -5.95 19.05 3.81
N ASN A 457 -6.07 20.35 4.09
CA ASN A 457 -7.34 21.02 4.39
C ASN A 457 -8.13 21.40 3.11
N GLU A 458 -8.38 20.45 2.21
CA GLU A 458 -9.18 20.65 0.97
C GLU A 458 -10.71 20.44 1.21
N ASN A 459 -11.13 20.28 2.48
CA ASN A 459 -12.49 19.96 2.93
C ASN A 459 -13.61 20.79 2.28
N LYS A 460 -13.39 22.08 2.04
CA LYS A 460 -14.41 22.94 1.41
C LYS A 460 -14.70 22.50 -0.03
N GLU A 461 -13.64 22.24 -0.78
CA GLU A 461 -13.68 21.95 -2.21
C GLU A 461 -14.31 20.58 -2.45
N ILE A 462 -13.93 19.60 -1.65
CA ILE A 462 -14.50 18.25 -1.64
C ILE A 462 -16.03 18.30 -1.43
N ARG A 463 -16.52 19.06 -0.44
CA ARG A 463 -17.97 19.21 -0.23
C ARG A 463 -18.65 19.96 -1.35
N ASP A 464 -18.03 21.01 -1.88
CA ASP A 464 -18.60 21.78 -2.98
C ASP A 464 -18.77 20.89 -4.24
N LEU A 465 -17.88 19.91 -4.47
CA LEU A 465 -18.05 18.87 -5.50
C LEU A 465 -19.09 17.78 -5.12
N ASP A 466 -19.11 17.33 -3.87
CA ASP A 466 -20.12 16.40 -3.31
C ASP A 466 -21.55 16.93 -3.54
N PHE A 467 -21.74 18.23 -3.29
CA PHE A 467 -22.97 18.95 -3.60
C PHE A 467 -23.32 18.89 -5.08
N ILE A 468 -22.39 19.21 -5.99
CA ILE A 468 -22.66 19.23 -7.44
C ILE A 468 -23.02 17.83 -7.95
N LEU A 469 -22.42 16.77 -7.39
CA LEU A 469 -22.53 15.41 -7.90
C LEU A 469 -23.75 14.62 -7.40
N TYR A 470 -24.27 14.93 -6.20
CA TYR A 470 -25.30 14.10 -5.54
C TYR A 470 -26.56 14.83 -5.09
N SER A 471 -26.61 16.16 -5.03
CA SER A 471 -27.78 16.87 -4.49
C SER A 471 -29.04 16.82 -5.37
N ASP A 472 -28.93 16.40 -6.63
CA ASP A 472 -30.04 16.12 -7.54
C ASP A 472 -30.37 14.62 -7.68
N LYS A 473 -29.73 13.75 -6.88
CA LYS A 473 -29.90 12.28 -6.92
C LYS A 473 -30.79 11.72 -5.80
N PHE A 474 -31.52 12.60 -5.11
CA PHE A 474 -32.52 12.24 -4.10
C PHE A 474 -33.84 11.86 -4.76
N THR A 475 -34.39 10.69 -4.41
CA THR A 475 -35.62 10.16 -5.01
C THR A 475 -36.86 10.34 -4.12
N ASN A 476 -36.68 10.56 -2.82
CA ASN A 476 -37.72 10.59 -1.78
C ASN A 476 -37.96 12.00 -1.19
N ILE A 477 -37.86 13.04 -2.01
CA ILE A 477 -37.90 14.46 -1.58
C ILE A 477 -39.22 14.84 -0.89
N GLU A 478 -40.36 14.27 -1.31
CA GLU A 478 -41.66 14.57 -0.67
C GLU A 478 -41.78 13.89 0.71
N GLU A 479 -41.40 12.62 0.82
CA GLU A 479 -41.36 11.90 2.10
C GLU A 479 -40.43 12.59 3.11
N ILE A 480 -39.28 13.13 2.64
CA ILE A 480 -38.38 13.93 3.47
C ILE A 480 -39.07 15.20 3.95
N ALA A 481 -39.90 15.85 3.11
CA ALA A 481 -40.64 17.04 3.50
C ALA A 481 -41.69 16.72 4.58
N GLU A 482 -42.47 15.65 4.42
CA GLU A 482 -43.45 15.19 5.41
C GLU A 482 -42.81 14.84 6.76
N GLU A 483 -41.70 14.11 6.76
CA GLU A 483 -41.00 13.72 8.00
C GLU A 483 -40.26 14.89 8.66
N LEU A 484 -39.88 15.93 7.90
CA LEU A 484 -39.34 17.18 8.46
C LEU A 484 -40.44 18.05 9.05
N GLU A 485 -41.58 18.17 8.38
CA GLU A 485 -42.75 18.92 8.85
C GLU A 485 -43.17 18.39 10.24
N LYS A 486 -43.43 17.08 10.36
CA LYS A 486 -43.78 16.38 11.62
C LYS A 486 -42.76 16.52 12.76
N LYS A 487 -41.51 16.90 12.46
CA LYS A 487 -40.42 17.02 13.45
C LYS A 487 -40.08 18.46 13.81
N LEU A 488 -40.50 19.45 13.03
CA LEU A 488 -40.13 20.85 13.20
C LEU A 488 -41.32 21.76 13.52
N LEU A 489 -42.52 21.43 13.03
CA LEU A 489 -43.77 22.18 13.25
C LEU A 489 -44.73 21.35 14.11
#